data_AF-A0AAQ3G8Z4-F1
#
_entry.id   AF-A0AAQ3G8Z4-F1
#
_cell.length_a   1.000
_cell.length_b   1.000
_cell.length_c   1.000
_cell.angle_alpha   90.00
_cell.angle_beta   90.00
_cell.angle_gamma   90.00
#
_symmetry.space_group_name_H-M   'P 1'
#
loop_
_entity.id
_entity.type
_entity.pdbx_description
1 polymer ?
#
loop_
_entity_poly.entity_id
_entity_poly.type
_entity_poly.pdbx_seq_one_letter_code
_entity_poly.pdbx_strand_id
1 'polypeptide(L)' 'MWVTADGHIRHELLPGGRYDEARGRQKSAYQGRYWLEDDHIEYVDDTGFTADGEFRDNVLYHAGMVLYPER' A
#
# COMPACT_ATOMS: atom_id res chain seq x y z
N MET A 1 8.78 1.12 1.27
CA MET A 1 8.01 1.46 0.06
C MET A 1 7.89 0.20 -0.77
N TRP A 2 6.73 -0.02 -1.39
CA TRP A 2 6.43 -1.18 -2.22
C TRP A 2 5.99 -0.72 -3.60
N VAL A 3 6.42 -1.41 -4.64
CA VAL A 3 6.22 -0.98 -6.03
C VAL A 3 5.80 -2.17 -6.88
N THR A 4 4.86 -1.98 -7.80
CA THR A 4 4.50 -3.03 -8.76
C THR A 4 5.67 -3.39 -9.67
N ALA A 5 5.67 -4.59 -10.26
CA ALA A 5 6.76 -5.07 -11.11
C ALA A 5 7.08 -4.14 -12.31
N ASP A 6 6.07 -3.43 -12.81
CA ASP A 6 6.17 -2.47 -13.91
C ASP A 6 6.51 -1.03 -13.45
N GLY A 7 6.63 -0.79 -12.14
CA GLY A 7 6.95 0.52 -11.58
C GLY A 7 5.78 1.52 -11.60
N HIS A 8 4.60 1.12 -12.04
CA HIS A 8 3.48 2.04 -12.23
C HIS A 8 2.83 2.48 -10.93
N ILE A 9 2.76 1.59 -9.94
CA ILE A 9 2.17 1.89 -8.64
C ILE A 9 3.27 1.87 -7.58
N ARG A 10 3.33 2.92 -6.77
CA ARG A 10 4.25 3.08 -5.64
C ARG A 10 3.41 3.28 -4.38
N HIS A 11 3.56 2.39 -3.42
CA HIS A 11 2.83 2.36 -2.17
C HIS A 11 3.81 2.58 -1.00
N GLU A 12 3.57 3.59 -0.20
CA GLU A 12 4.42 3.98 0.91
C GLU A 12 3.66 3.95 2.22
N LEU A 13 4.20 3.23 3.20
CA LEU A 13 3.73 3.29 4.58
C LEU A 13 4.55 4.37 5.31
N LEU A 14 3.88 5.44 5.69
CA LEU A 14 4.43 6.62 6.36
C LEU A 14 4.42 6.45 7.89
N PRO A 15 5.28 7.20 8.60
CA PRO A 15 5.24 7.27 10.06
C PRO A 15 3.88 7.72 10.58
N GLY A 16 3.42 7.12 11.69
CA GLY A 16 2.14 7.46 12.30
C GLY A 16 0.93 6.71 11.73
N GLY A 17 1.15 5.57 11.05
CA GLY A 17 0.07 4.70 10.58
C GLY A 17 -0.66 5.27 9.36
N ARG A 18 0.01 6.08 8.54
CA ARG A 18 -0.53 6.66 7.30
C ARG A 18 0.05 5.96 6.08
N TYR A 19 -0.72 5.82 5.01
CA TYR A 19 -0.18 5.35 3.73
C TYR A 19 -0.42 6.37 2.63
N ASP A 20 0.44 6.36 1.63
CA ASP A 20 0.31 7.09 0.37
C ASP A 20 0.53 6.13 -0.80
N GLU A 21 -0.36 6.15 -1.78
CA GLU A 21 -0.22 5.40 -3.01
C GLU A 21 -0.21 6.34 -4.21
N ALA A 22 0.87 6.30 -4.99
CA ALA A 22 0.99 6.99 -6.26
C ALA A 22 0.77 6.01 -7.42
N ARG A 23 0.01 6.44 -8.44
CA ARG A 23 -0.22 5.67 -9.67
C ARG A 23 0.20 6.49 -10.89
N GLY A 24 1.29 6.07 -11.54
CA GLY A 24 1.86 6.74 -12.70
C GLY A 24 2.18 8.22 -12.44
N ARG A 25 1.41 9.12 -13.04
CA ARG A 25 1.57 10.58 -12.89
C ARG A 25 0.76 11.17 -11.73
N GLN A 26 -0.21 10.43 -11.21
CA GLN A 26 -1.02 10.86 -10.09
C GLN A 26 -0.27 10.54 -8.81
N LYS A 27 0.38 11.56 -8.25
CA LYS A 27 0.92 11.50 -6.89
C LYS A 27 -0.25 11.46 -5.92
N SER A 28 -0.17 10.59 -4.91
CA SER A 28 -1.17 10.48 -3.85
C SER A 28 -2.59 10.16 -4.37
N ALA A 29 -2.68 9.18 -5.28
CA ALA A 29 -3.95 8.67 -5.80
C ALA A 29 -4.86 8.13 -4.68
N TYR A 30 -4.27 7.47 -3.68
CA TYR A 30 -4.96 7.04 -2.46
C TYR A 30 -4.11 7.37 -1.24
N GLN A 31 -4.79 7.80 -0.17
CA GLN A 31 -4.16 8.15 1.10
C GLN A 31 -5.11 7.82 2.24
N GLY A 32 -4.55 7.42 3.36
CA GLY A 32 -5.37 7.11 4.53
C GLY A 32 -4.57 6.56 5.67
N ARG A 33 -5.24 5.76 6.50
CA ARG A 33 -4.65 5.05 7.63
C ARG A 33 -4.53 3.58 7.35
N TYR A 34 -3.54 2.95 7.98
CA TYR A 34 -3.35 1.52 7.93
C TYR A 34 -3.04 0.95 9.31
N TRP A 35 -3.37 -0.32 9.52
CA TRP A 35 -3.07 -1.07 10.73
C TRP A 35 -2.50 -2.44 10.33
N LEU A 36 -1.57 -2.97 11.13
CA LEU A 36 -0.95 -4.26 10.90
C LEU A 36 -1.45 -5.26 11.94
N GLU A 37 -1.84 -6.45 11.48
CA GLU A 37 -2.20 -7.61 12.29
C GLU A 37 -1.35 -8.79 11.82
N ASP A 38 -0.20 -9.00 12.49
CA ASP A 38 0.85 -9.93 12.04
C ASP A 38 1.33 -9.61 10.61
N ASP A 39 1.06 -10.50 9.66
CA ASP A 39 1.37 -10.32 8.23
C ASP A 39 0.20 -9.70 7.45
N HIS A 40 -0.95 -9.48 8.08
CA HIS A 40 -2.11 -8.83 7.46
C HIS A 40 -2.06 -7.31 7.65
N ILE A 41 -2.51 -6.58 6.64
CA ILE A 41 -2.62 -5.12 6.66
C ILE A 41 -4.03 -4.68 6.28
N GLU A 42 -4.61 -3.83 7.12
CA GLU A 42 -5.92 -3.22 6.91
C GLU A 42 -5.75 -1.74 6.58
N TYR A 43 -6.59 -1.23 5.68
CA TYR A 43 -6.57 0.16 5.22
C TYR A 43 -7.93 0.81 5.36
N VAL A 44 -7.93 2.08 5.75
CA VAL A 44 -9.09 2.98 5.66
C VAL A 44 -8.61 4.26 5.00
N ASP A 45 -9.07 4.52 3.79
CA ASP A 45 -8.75 5.75 3.06
C ASP A 45 -9.50 6.96 3.63
N ASP A 46 -9.02 8.17 3.31
CA ASP A 46 -9.62 9.41 3.81
C ASP A 46 -11.04 9.68 3.24
N THR A 47 -11.47 8.92 2.23
CA THR A 47 -12.83 8.95 1.65
C THR A 47 -13.78 7.92 2.26
N GLY A 48 -13.27 7.03 3.12
CA GLY A 48 -14.01 5.95 3.77
C GLY A 48 -14.00 4.61 3.03
N PHE A 49 -13.19 4.46 1.97
CA PHE A 49 -12.96 3.16 1.34
C PHE A 49 -12.06 2.30 2.22
N THR A 50 -12.34 1.00 2.23
CA THR A 50 -11.55 0.02 3.00
C THR A 50 -10.89 -0.95 2.04
N ALA A 51 -9.71 -1.41 2.41
CA ALA A 51 -9.00 -2.42 1.65
C ALA A 51 -8.07 -3.20 2.58
N ASP A 52 -7.66 -4.37 2.14
CA ASP A 52 -6.84 -5.29 2.91
C ASP A 52 -5.70 -5.86 2.06
N GLY A 53 -4.67 -6.38 2.71
CA GLY A 53 -3.58 -7.06 2.06
C GLY A 53 -2.78 -7.94 2.99
N GLU A 54 -1.90 -8.76 2.43
CA GLU A 54 -1.03 -9.66 3.16
C GLU A 54 0.44 -9.46 2.75
N PHE A 55 1.32 -9.44 3.72
CA PHE A 55 2.76 -9.54 3.52
C PHE A 55 3.16 -11.02 3.44
N ARG A 56 3.94 -11.36 2.40
CA ARG A 56 4.57 -12.69 2.27
C ARG A 56 6.01 -12.48 1.84
N ASP A 57 6.96 -12.88 2.68
CA ASP A 57 8.39 -12.66 2.43
C ASP A 57 8.72 -11.20 2.05
N ASN A 58 8.14 -10.24 2.77
CA ASN A 58 8.27 -8.79 2.55
C ASN A 58 7.64 -8.25 1.23
N VAL A 59 6.93 -9.09 0.48
CA VAL A 59 6.11 -8.72 -0.69
C VAL A 59 4.68 -8.47 -0.25
N LEU A 60 4.08 -7.37 -0.70
CA LEU A 60 2.70 -7.00 -0.37
C LEU A 60 1.74 -7.49 -1.45
N TYR A 61 0.79 -8.32 -1.05
CA TYR A 61 -0.33 -8.80 -1.86
C TYR A 61 -1.57 -8.03 -1.44
N HIS A 62 -2.04 -7.11 -2.28
CA HIS A 62 -3.09 -6.17 -1.91
C HIS A 62 -3.97 -5.82 -3.11
N ALA A 63 -5.29 -5.88 -2.95
CA ALA A 63 -6.27 -5.48 -3.98
C ALA A 63 -5.99 -6.09 -5.39
N GLY A 64 -5.55 -7.35 -5.44
CA GLY A 64 -5.20 -8.06 -6.68
C GLY A 64 -3.84 -7.66 -7.29
N MET A 65 -3.08 -6.80 -6.62
CA MET A 65 -1.74 -6.37 -7.00
C MET A 65 -0.69 -7.11 -6.17
N VAL A 66 0.51 -7.24 -6.75
CA VAL A 66 1.71 -7.73 -6.06
C VAL A 66 2.73 -6.61 -6.10
N LEU A 67 3.12 -6.11 -4.93
CA LEU A 67 4.06 -5.02 -4.78
C LEU A 67 5.31 -5.50 -4.06
N TYR A 68 6.46 -5.22 -4.66
CA TYR A 68 7.76 -5.63 -4.17
C TYR A 68 8.41 -4.49 -3.39
N PRO A 69 9.17 -4.78 -2.33
CA PRO A 69 9.88 -3.75 -1.59
C PRO A 69 10.85 -3.02 -2.52
N GLU A 70 10.75 -1.69 -2.59
CA GLU A 70 11.73 -0.84 -3.26
C GLU A 70 13.01 -0.84 -2.42
N ARG A 71 14.14 -1.13 -3.07
CA ARG A 71 15.47 -1.15 -2.43
C ARG A 71 16.01 0.24 -2.17
#